data_AF-S0G2X8-F1
#
_entry.id   AF-S0G2X8-F1
#
_cell.length_a   1.000
_cell.length_b   1.000
_cell.length_c   1.000
_cell.angle_alpha   90.00
_cell.angle_beta   90.00
_cell.angle_gamma   90.00
#
_symmetry.space_group_name_H-M   'P 1'
#
loop_
_entity.id
_entity.type
_entity.pdbx_description
1 polymer ?
#
loop_
_entity_poly.entity_id
_entity_poly.type
_entity_poly.pdbx_seq_one_letter_code
_entity_poly.pdbx_strand_id
1 'polypeptide(L)'
;MSHNVDLGTNWEGLIKTLLQRLDMPTKEDINHLHARLDTLEQLIQQKQPGTKRQPRKKTGRRKSASAIALEIIAGYPDGVDFKTIMDATGFEDKKLRNIIYRLDSLGKIQRVRRGTYKTT
;
A
#
# COMPACT_ATOMS: atom_id res chain seq x y z
N MET A 1 -25.75 23.56 62.59
CA MET A 1 -25.65 22.09 62.67
C MET A 1 -25.13 21.60 61.32
N SER A 2 -23.81 21.47 61.19
CA SER A 2 -23.12 21.10 59.94
C SER A 2 -22.24 19.88 60.21
N HIS A 3 -22.86 18.69 60.25
CA HIS A 3 -22.15 17.42 60.48
C HIS A 3 -22.69 16.31 59.56
N ASN A 4 -22.87 16.60 58.27
CA ASN A 4 -23.32 15.58 57.31
C ASN A 4 -22.64 15.65 55.93
N VAL A 5 -21.50 16.35 55.84
CA VAL A 5 -20.68 16.43 54.61
C VAL A 5 -19.46 15.49 54.68
N ASP A 6 -19.04 15.10 55.90
CA ASP A 6 -17.82 14.33 56.14
C ASP A 6 -17.94 12.83 55.83
N LEU A 7 -19.12 12.22 56.08
CA LEU A 7 -19.31 10.77 55.87
C LEU A 7 -19.27 10.37 54.38
N GLY A 8 -19.76 11.22 53.48
CA GLY A 8 -19.77 10.95 52.05
C GLY A 8 -18.36 10.88 51.46
N THR A 9 -17.50 11.83 51.83
CA THR A 9 -16.10 11.88 51.40
C THR A 9 -15.28 10.73 51.98
N ASN A 10 -15.53 10.37 53.25
CA ASN A 10 -14.85 9.26 53.90
C ASN A 10 -15.24 7.89 53.29
N TRP A 11 -16.53 7.70 52.95
CA TRP A 11 -17.03 6.48 52.33
C TRP A 11 -16.50 6.26 50.91
N GLU A 12 -16.43 7.33 50.10
CA GLU A 12 -15.83 7.26 48.75
C GLU A 12 -14.35 6.88 48.80
N GLY A 13 -13.59 7.40 49.78
CA GLY A 13 -12.20 7.02 49.99
C GLY A 13 -12.01 5.54 50.35
N LEU A 14 -12.89 5.00 51.20
CA LEU A 14 -12.89 3.57 51.55
C LEU A 14 -13.22 2.68 50.35
N ILE A 15 -14.20 3.06 49.51
CA ILE A 15 -14.53 2.34 48.29
C ILE A 15 -13.35 2.37 47.31
N LYS A 16 -12.72 3.54 47.10
CA LYS A 16 -11.55 3.65 46.23
C LYS A 16 -10.38 2.77 46.71
N THR A 17 -10.13 2.75 48.02
CA THR A 17 -9.07 1.91 48.62
C THR A 17 -9.40 0.42 48.49
N LEU A 18 -10.66 0.04 48.63
CA LEU A 18 -11.12 -1.34 48.44
C LEU A 18 -10.98 -1.80 46.98
N LEU A 19 -11.37 -0.95 46.02
CA LEU A 19 -11.24 -1.23 44.60
C LEU A 19 -9.77 -1.41 44.19
N GLN A 20 -8.88 -0.54 44.69
CA GLN A 20 -7.43 -0.66 44.48
C GLN A 20 -6.87 -1.96 45.05
N ARG A 21 -7.33 -2.39 46.23
CA ARG A 21 -6.90 -3.65 46.85
C ARG A 21 -7.37 -4.89 46.10
N LEU A 22 -8.51 -4.79 45.40
CA LEU A 22 -9.09 -5.87 44.60
C LEU A 22 -8.67 -5.80 43.11
N ASP A 23 -7.72 -4.93 42.76
CA ASP A 23 -7.22 -4.70 41.39
C ASP A 23 -8.34 -4.35 40.39
N MET A 24 -9.41 -3.73 40.88
CA MET A 24 -10.57 -3.35 40.08
C MET A 24 -10.46 -1.88 39.63
N PRO A 25 -10.64 -1.59 38.33
CA PRO A 25 -10.52 -0.23 37.81
C PRO A 25 -11.65 0.66 38.36
N THR A 26 -11.29 1.88 38.76
CA THR A 26 -12.26 2.89 39.18
C THR A 26 -12.86 3.60 37.97
N LYS A 27 -13.95 4.34 38.17
CA LYS A 27 -14.58 5.14 37.10
C LYS A 27 -13.62 6.17 36.50
N GLU A 28 -12.70 6.70 37.30
CA GLU A 28 -11.67 7.65 36.84
C GLU A 28 -10.69 6.95 35.89
N ASP A 29 -10.27 5.72 36.21
CA ASP A 29 -9.36 4.93 35.36
C ASP A 29 -9.99 4.64 33.99
N ILE A 30 -11.28 4.32 33.96
CA ILE A 30 -12.03 4.10 32.71
C ILE A 30 -12.07 5.38 31.87
N ASN A 31 -12.33 6.53 32.48
CA ASN A 31 -12.33 7.81 31.78
C ASN A 31 -10.93 8.15 31.23
N HIS A 32 -9.87 7.84 31.99
CA HIS A 32 -8.50 8.01 31.51
C HIS A 32 -8.17 7.10 30.32
N LEU A 33 -8.67 5.86 30.30
CA LEU A 33 -8.53 4.97 29.14
C LEU A 33 -9.24 5.52 27.91
N HIS A 34 -10.47 6.02 28.06
CA HIS A 34 -11.21 6.66 26.98
C HIS A 34 -10.44 7.87 26.41
N ALA A 35 -9.93 8.77 27.27
CA ALA A 35 -9.17 9.93 26.81
C ALA A 35 -7.87 9.54 26.07
N ARG A 36 -7.21 8.47 26.50
CA ARG A 36 -6.02 7.93 25.80
C ARG A 36 -6.40 7.33 24.44
N LEU A 37 -7.53 6.63 24.35
CA LEU A 37 -8.04 6.08 23.08
C LEU A 37 -8.37 7.19 22.09
N ASP A 38 -9.06 8.26 22.53
CA ASP A 38 -9.36 9.43 21.69
C ASP A 38 -8.09 10.08 21.14
N THR A 39 -7.06 10.21 22.00
CA THR A 39 -5.75 10.76 21.59
C THR A 39 -5.09 9.88 20.53
N LEU A 40 -5.12 8.56 20.70
CA LEU A 40 -4.59 7.62 19.71
C LEU A 40 -5.37 7.66 18.40
N GLU A 41 -6.69 7.77 18.45
CA GLU A 41 -7.53 7.93 17.26
C GLU A 41 -7.14 9.18 16.49
N GLN A 42 -6.99 10.32 17.17
CA GLN A 42 -6.56 11.58 16.54
C GLN A 42 -5.17 11.46 15.91
N LEU A 43 -4.23 10.81 16.58
CA LEU A 43 -2.89 10.58 16.04
C LEU A 43 -2.90 9.66 14.83
N ILE A 44 -3.73 8.62 14.83
CA ILE A 44 -3.90 7.72 13.68
C ILE A 44 -4.54 8.46 12.51
N GLN A 45 -5.59 9.25 12.75
CA GLN A 45 -6.22 10.08 11.72
C GLN A 45 -5.25 11.13 11.15
N GLN A 46 -4.43 11.74 11.99
CA GLN A 46 -3.39 12.70 11.56
C GLN A 46 -2.24 12.03 10.80
N LYS A 47 -1.88 10.79 11.17
CA LYS A 47 -0.80 10.01 10.55
C LYS A 47 -1.25 9.17 9.37
N GLN A 48 -2.56 9.03 9.11
CA GLN A 48 -3.02 8.47 7.85
C GLN A 48 -2.39 9.32 6.74
N PRO A 49 -1.53 8.74 5.88
CA PRO A 49 -0.99 9.47 4.76
C PRO A 49 -2.17 9.82 3.86
N GLY A 50 -2.66 11.05 4.02
CA GLY A 50 -3.60 11.71 3.15
C GLY A 50 -2.94 11.93 1.79
N THR A 51 -2.75 10.85 1.05
CA THR A 51 -2.74 10.87 -0.40
C THR A 51 -3.62 9.72 -0.83
N LYS A 52 -4.93 9.98 -0.87
CA LYS A 52 -5.66 9.65 -2.11
C LYS A 52 -4.76 10.17 -3.22
N ARG A 53 -4.00 9.28 -3.85
CA ARG A 53 -3.21 9.61 -5.04
C ARG A 53 -4.23 10.18 -5.99
N GLN A 54 -4.28 11.51 -6.10
CA GLN A 54 -4.97 12.16 -7.20
C GLN A 54 -4.45 11.44 -8.45
N PRO A 55 -5.32 10.98 -9.36
CA PRO A 55 -4.84 10.43 -10.61
C PRO A 55 -4.01 11.55 -11.24
N ARG A 56 -2.68 11.41 -11.19
CA ARG A 56 -1.76 12.33 -11.84
C ARG A 56 -2.30 12.46 -13.26
N LYS A 57 -2.72 13.68 -13.65
CA LYS A 57 -3.06 14.00 -15.04
C LYS A 57 -1.96 13.37 -15.87
N LYS A 58 -2.34 12.42 -16.73
CA LYS A 58 -1.41 11.65 -17.57
C LYS A 58 -0.69 12.66 -18.48
N THR A 59 0.38 13.28 -17.99
CA THR A 59 1.42 13.88 -18.83
C THR A 59 1.74 12.80 -19.86
N GLY A 60 1.54 13.11 -21.14
CA GLY A 60 1.48 12.17 -22.27
C GLY A 60 2.11 10.82 -21.95
N ARG A 61 1.26 9.79 -21.85
CA ARG A 61 1.61 8.45 -21.35
C ARG A 61 2.86 7.96 -22.06
N ARG A 62 4.04 8.14 -21.45
CA ARG A 62 5.29 7.56 -21.97
C ARG A 62 5.00 6.08 -22.19
N LYS A 63 5.07 5.64 -23.45
CA LYS A 63 4.78 4.25 -23.81
C LYS A 63 5.65 3.37 -22.90
N SER A 64 5.04 2.37 -22.27
CA SER A 64 5.81 1.46 -21.42
C SER A 64 6.85 0.75 -22.27
N ALA A 65 7.97 0.33 -21.66
CA ALA A 65 9.00 -0.42 -22.38
C ALA A 65 8.43 -1.66 -23.08
N SER A 66 7.42 -2.31 -22.48
CA SER A 66 6.67 -3.41 -23.09
C SER A 66 5.84 -2.99 -24.31
N ALA A 67 5.21 -1.81 -24.28
CA ALA A 67 4.44 -1.31 -25.41
C ALA A 67 5.35 -0.95 -26.60
N ILE A 68 6.53 -0.37 -26.33
CA ILE A 68 7.53 -0.06 -27.35
C ILE A 68 8.03 -1.36 -28.00
N ALA A 69 8.42 -2.36 -27.21
CA ALA A 69 8.88 -3.64 -27.76
C ALA A 69 7.80 -4.36 -28.56
N LEU A 70 6.54 -4.31 -28.10
CA LEU A 70 5.41 -4.91 -28.82
C LEU A 70 5.15 -4.21 -30.16
N GLU A 71 5.27 -2.88 -30.21
CA GLU A 71 5.11 -2.11 -31.45
C GLU A 71 6.19 -2.45 -32.49
N ILE A 72 7.44 -2.63 -32.04
CA ILE A 72 8.51 -3.12 -32.91
C ILE A 72 8.20 -4.52 -33.44
N ILE A 73 7.82 -5.46 -32.56
CA ILE A 73 7.51 -6.85 -32.97
C ILE A 73 6.31 -6.90 -33.92
N ALA A 74 5.29 -6.06 -33.69
CA ALA A 74 4.11 -5.97 -34.54
C ALA A 74 4.43 -5.42 -35.95
N GLY A 75 5.52 -4.65 -36.10
CA GLY A 75 5.99 -4.17 -37.40
C GLY A 75 6.59 -5.25 -38.31
N TYR A 76 6.87 -6.44 -37.78
CA TYR A 76 7.47 -7.56 -38.52
C TYR A 76 6.51 -8.77 -38.56
N PRO A 77 5.68 -8.91 -39.60
CA PRO A 77 4.67 -9.98 -39.68
C PRO A 77 5.27 -11.38 -39.73
N ASP A 78 6.46 -11.54 -40.32
CA ASP A 78 7.19 -12.82 -40.41
C ASP A 78 7.96 -13.17 -39.13
N GLY A 79 7.97 -12.27 -38.16
CA GLY A 79 8.73 -12.34 -36.93
C GLY A 79 10.06 -11.57 -36.98
N VAL A 80 10.57 -11.23 -35.81
CA VAL A 80 11.76 -10.42 -35.62
C VAL A 80 12.72 -11.10 -34.65
N ASP A 81 14.01 -10.98 -34.95
CA ASP A 81 15.08 -11.54 -34.13
C ASP A 81 15.38 -10.67 -32.90
N PHE A 82 15.82 -11.33 -31.82
CA PHE A 82 16.16 -10.69 -30.55
C PHE A 82 17.15 -9.52 -30.72
N LYS A 83 18.17 -9.71 -31.56
CA LYS A 83 19.19 -8.69 -31.82
C LYS A 83 18.59 -7.46 -32.52
N THR A 84 17.72 -7.67 -33.50
CA THR A 84 17.01 -6.59 -34.19
C THR A 84 16.10 -5.81 -33.25
N ILE A 85 15.38 -6.48 -32.34
CA ILE A 85 14.58 -5.79 -31.32
C ILE A 85 15.48 -4.99 -30.37
N MET A 86 16.64 -5.55 -29.99
CA MET A 86 17.60 -4.89 -29.12
C MET A 86 18.15 -3.61 -29.76
N ASP A 87 18.56 -3.68 -31.01
CA ASP A 87 19.10 -2.55 -31.77
C ASP A 87 18.03 -1.46 -32.01
N ALA A 88 16.78 -1.86 -32.29
CA ALA A 88 15.68 -0.92 -32.48
C ALA A 88 15.20 -0.23 -31.20
N THR A 89 15.28 -0.92 -30.05
CA THR A 89 14.77 -0.40 -28.76
C THR A 89 15.85 0.22 -27.87
N GLY A 90 17.12 -0.12 -28.09
CA GLY A 90 18.23 0.25 -27.22
C GLY A 90 18.16 -0.36 -25.82
N PHE A 91 17.39 -1.44 -25.63
CA PHE A 91 17.29 -2.12 -24.33
C PHE A 91 18.45 -3.08 -24.11
N GLU A 92 18.97 -3.11 -22.89
CA GLU A 92 19.96 -4.11 -22.47
C GLU A 92 19.39 -5.56 -22.54
N ASP A 93 20.24 -6.56 -22.81
CA ASP A 93 19.83 -7.97 -22.99
C ASP A 93 18.87 -8.47 -21.89
N LYS A 94 19.26 -8.29 -20.61
CA LYS A 94 18.46 -8.74 -19.46
C LYS A 94 17.08 -8.06 -19.44
N LYS A 95 17.02 -6.77 -19.75
CA LYS A 95 15.78 -6.00 -19.77
C LYS A 95 14.87 -6.46 -20.90
N LEU A 96 15.42 -6.64 -22.10
CA LEU A 96 14.66 -7.12 -23.26
C LEU A 96 14.13 -8.53 -23.04
N ARG A 97 14.94 -9.44 -22.48
CA ARG A 97 14.54 -10.81 -22.14
C ARG A 97 13.36 -10.83 -21.15
N ASN A 98 13.40 -9.98 -20.12
CA ASN A 98 12.29 -9.84 -19.18
C ASN A 98 11.02 -9.26 -19.83
N ILE A 99 11.16 -8.34 -20.78
CA ILE A 99 10.02 -7.80 -21.52
C ILE A 99 9.38 -8.87 -22.39
N ILE A 100 10.19 -9.62 -23.14
CA ILE A 100 9.74 -10.74 -23.99
C ILE A 100 9.03 -11.79 -23.15
N TYR A 101 9.62 -12.21 -22.03
CA TYR A 101 8.98 -13.17 -21.12
C TYR A 101 7.60 -12.71 -20.65
N ARG A 102 7.45 -11.43 -20.29
CA ARG A 102 6.15 -10.86 -19.90
C ARG A 102 5.17 -10.80 -21.07
N LEU A 103 5.62 -10.43 -22.27
CA LEU A 103 4.75 -10.34 -23.46
C LEU A 103 4.26 -11.73 -23.90
N ASP A 104 5.13 -12.74 -23.82
CA ASP A 104 4.83 -14.14 -24.09
C ASP A 104 3.84 -14.70 -23.06
N SER A 105 4.08 -14.44 -21.77
CA SER A 105 3.17 -14.82 -20.67
C SER A 105 1.79 -14.16 -20.78
N LEU A 106 1.70 -12.98 -21.40
CA LEU A 106 0.44 -12.27 -21.68
C LEU A 106 -0.22 -12.70 -22.99
N GLY A 107 0.38 -13.61 -23.76
CA GLY A 107 -0.12 -14.07 -25.07
C GLY A 107 -0.14 -12.98 -26.14
N LYS A 108 0.74 -11.97 -26.04
CA LYS A 108 0.83 -10.87 -27.03
C LYS A 108 1.79 -11.18 -28.17
N ILE A 109 2.76 -12.04 -27.90
CA ILE A 109 3.74 -12.52 -28.86
C ILE A 109 3.81 -14.04 -28.78
N GLN A 110 4.27 -14.65 -29.86
CA GLN A 110 4.59 -16.06 -29.95
C GLN A 110 6.01 -16.24 -30.44
N ARG A 111 6.67 -17.27 -29.93
CA ARG A 111 7.99 -17.66 -30.38
C ARG A 111 7.88 -18.58 -31.60
N VAL A 112 8.34 -18.11 -32.75
CA VAL A 112 8.37 -18.91 -33.99
C VAL A 112 9.54 -19.89 -33.96
N ARG A 113 10.71 -19.41 -33.57
CA ARG A 113 11.98 -20.16 -33.54
C ARG A 113 12.83 -19.68 -32.36
N ARG A 114 13.97 -20.32 -32.11
CA ARG A 114 14.89 -19.83 -31.06
C ARG A 114 15.43 -18.45 -31.42
N GLY A 115 14.98 -17.43 -30.69
CA GLY A 115 15.43 -16.05 -30.86
C GLY A 115 14.55 -15.20 -31.77
N THR A 116 13.51 -15.77 -32.39
CA THR A 116 12.60 -15.06 -33.32
C THR A 116 11.18 -15.04 -32.76
N TYR A 117 10.59 -13.85 -32.71
CA TYR A 117 9.28 -13.60 -32.09
C TYR A 117 8.34 -12.91 -33.08
N LYS A 118 7.07 -13.31 -33.10
CA LYS A 118 6.02 -12.66 -33.88
C LYS A 118 4.86 -12.25 -32.97
N THR A 119 4.06 -11.28 -33.41
CA THR A 119 2.77 -11.01 -32.74
C THR A 119 1.80 -12.17 -32.94
N THR A 120 1.00 -12.45 -31.90
CA THR A 120 -0.10 -13.43 -31.97
C THR A 120 -1.26 -12.92 -32.81
#